data_AF-A0A1H4GWU0-F1
#
_entry.id   AF-A0A1H4GWU0-F1
#
_cell.length_a   1.000
_cell.length_b   1.000
_cell.length_c   1.000
_cell.angle_alpha   90.00
_cell.angle_beta   90.00
_cell.angle_gamma   90.00
#
_symmetry.space_group_name_H-M   'P 1'
#
loop_
_entity.id
_entity.type
_entity.pdbx_description
1 polymer ?
#
loop_
_entity_poly.entity_id
_entity_poly.type
_entity_poly.pdbx_seq_one_letter_code
_entity_poly.pdbx_strand_id
1 'polypeptide(L)'
;MHYSNDTRLCPEHLSKIIKKHLLGARYYDLSSHDILSPVMIDRLHFIISIGEHSPIAETYLLELDDNGEVVKSTNKSIKLKTDATDETASYIRSVYDNTAIEVITSPNKYIYGHNLYGSSDIRFLITETVRKALTEINRIDILPNVVESTEIKILGVDINSMCIAPRPSQYLSLLPNRLDTNSTITAKDNTVYVGNHIHSDSAFRIYDKWVERNNKKMLQYLSSKDQEWMSDKLRIELILKSRELDKLELSDVAQWSINIAEIIYKKYREKLKLMKSVSEDLSLLDSVEAGYYCRWKYVGDPLEVIIPAERTRVRYRKSVKDKIGVDLARPYNGEGMNPLLQMVEPRHMRMSGIPLSEIEKTVAHMDVFDIDTGTKANIPLSMLMV
;
A
#
# COMPACT_ATOMS: atom_id res chain seq x y z
N MET A 1 -10.37 -40.89 44.57
CA MET A 1 -10.52 -40.51 43.15
C MET A 1 -10.23 -39.03 43.03
N HIS A 2 -8.97 -38.68 42.80
CA HIS A 2 -8.52 -37.31 42.53
C HIS A 2 -7.93 -37.31 41.12
N TYR A 3 -8.57 -36.59 40.19
CA TYR A 3 -7.94 -36.23 38.93
C TYR A 3 -6.99 -35.06 39.23
N SER A 4 -5.69 -35.31 39.12
CA SER A 4 -4.65 -34.28 39.24
C SER A 4 -4.58 -33.45 37.97
N ASN A 5 -4.73 -32.13 38.13
CA ASN A 5 -4.48 -31.09 37.14
C ASN A 5 -2.97 -30.97 36.84
N ASP A 6 -2.41 -31.89 36.07
CA ASP A 6 -1.08 -31.73 35.50
C ASP A 6 -1.12 -32.09 34.00
N THR A 7 -1.81 -31.27 33.22
CA THR A 7 -1.65 -31.23 31.77
C THR A 7 -0.67 -30.12 31.43
N ARG A 8 0.59 -30.29 31.86
CA ARG A 8 1.70 -29.61 31.18
C ARG A 8 1.70 -30.13 29.75
N LEU A 9 1.25 -29.31 28.82
CA LEU A 9 1.42 -29.58 27.41
C LEU A 9 2.91 -29.78 27.17
N CYS A 10 3.29 -31.02 26.80
CA CYS A 10 4.66 -31.36 26.41
C CYS A 10 5.16 -30.28 25.43
N PRO A 11 6.42 -29.80 25.54
CA PRO A 11 7.00 -28.84 24.59
C PRO A 11 6.80 -29.23 23.12
N GLU A 12 6.72 -30.54 22.82
CA GLU A 12 6.42 -31.07 21.48
C GLU A 12 4.95 -30.88 21.07
N HIS A 13 4.01 -30.92 22.02
CA HIS A 13 2.59 -30.60 21.79
C HIS A 13 2.36 -29.11 21.63
N LEU A 14 3.04 -28.28 22.44
CA LEU A 14 3.03 -26.82 22.30
C LEU A 14 3.68 -26.40 20.98
N SER A 15 4.81 -27.02 20.61
CA SER A 15 5.44 -26.87 19.29
C SER A 15 4.51 -27.32 18.17
N LYS A 16 3.76 -28.42 18.31
CA LYS A 16 2.76 -28.85 17.31
C LYS A 16 1.57 -27.91 17.22
N ILE A 17 1.09 -27.30 18.31
CA ILE A 17 -0.01 -26.34 18.30
C ILE A 17 0.46 -25.01 17.72
N ILE A 18 1.64 -24.53 18.11
CA ILE A 18 2.33 -23.37 17.54
C ILE A 18 2.61 -23.61 16.06
N LYS A 19 3.12 -24.77 15.66
CA LYS A 19 3.28 -25.15 14.25
C LYS A 19 1.93 -25.29 13.53
N LYS A 20 0.89 -25.83 14.15
CA LYS A 20 -0.44 -25.94 13.52
C LYS A 20 -1.19 -24.60 13.44
N HIS A 21 -0.87 -23.62 14.28
CA HIS A 21 -1.51 -22.30 14.30
C HIS A 21 -0.69 -21.19 13.63
N LEU A 22 0.64 -21.24 13.69
CA LEU A 22 1.53 -20.36 12.91
C LEU A 22 1.84 -20.91 11.51
N LEU A 23 1.85 -22.25 11.33
CA LEU A 23 2.03 -22.91 10.03
C LEU A 23 0.73 -23.50 9.47
N GLY A 24 -0.41 -23.24 10.13
CA GLY A 24 -1.75 -23.40 9.56
C GLY A 24 -2.06 -22.36 8.48
N ALA A 25 -1.26 -21.29 8.40
CA ALA A 25 -1.07 -20.55 7.16
C ALA A 25 -0.47 -21.53 6.16
N ARG A 26 -1.29 -22.02 5.23
CA ARG A 26 -0.88 -22.92 4.13
C ARG A 26 0.51 -22.51 3.64
N TYR A 27 1.50 -23.35 3.92
CA TYR A 27 2.81 -23.26 3.27
C TYR A 27 2.58 -23.34 1.77
N TYR A 28 2.66 -22.19 1.08
CA TYR A 28 3.04 -22.21 -0.32
C TYR A 28 4.52 -22.54 -0.34
N ASP A 29 4.83 -23.74 -0.83
CA ASP A 29 6.18 -24.14 -1.20
C ASP A 29 6.69 -23.17 -2.27
N LEU A 30 7.54 -22.22 -1.86
CA LEU A 30 8.15 -21.20 -2.73
C LEU A 30 9.41 -21.74 -3.45
N SER A 31 9.56 -23.07 -3.55
CA SER A 31 10.67 -23.69 -4.30
C SER A 31 10.44 -23.74 -5.81
N SER A 32 9.22 -23.45 -6.29
CA SER A 32 8.99 -23.13 -7.70
C SER A 32 9.09 -21.62 -7.92
N HIS A 33 9.58 -21.21 -9.09
CA HIS A 33 9.75 -19.82 -9.53
C HIS A 33 8.41 -19.05 -9.72
N ASP A 34 7.39 -19.31 -8.90
CA ASP A 34 6.01 -18.94 -9.19
C ASP A 34 5.53 -17.72 -8.38
N ILE A 35 5.49 -16.60 -9.11
CA ILE A 35 4.59 -15.44 -8.97
C ILE A 35 4.91 -14.46 -7.83
N LEU A 36 6.05 -13.78 -7.96
CA LEU A 36 6.28 -12.49 -7.29
C LEU A 36 5.43 -11.41 -8.00
N SER A 37 4.30 -11.03 -7.40
CA SER A 37 3.42 -9.98 -7.95
C SER A 37 4.12 -8.61 -7.91
N PRO A 38 4.22 -7.84 -9.02
CA PRO A 38 4.82 -6.50 -9.06
C PRO A 38 3.96 -5.42 -8.35
N VAL A 39 2.90 -5.84 -7.67
CA VAL A 39 2.01 -5.00 -6.88
C VAL A 39 1.83 -5.54 -5.48
N MET A 40 1.47 -4.66 -4.56
CA MET A 40 1.14 -4.99 -3.17
C MET A 40 -0.06 -4.18 -2.69
N ILE A 41 -0.77 -4.69 -1.69
CA ILE A 41 -1.88 -3.99 -1.06
C ILE A 41 -1.35 -2.98 -0.05
N ASP A 42 -1.63 -1.70 -0.25
CA ASP A 42 -1.17 -0.61 0.61
C ASP A 42 -2.16 -0.32 1.75
N ARG A 43 -3.46 -0.30 1.41
CA ARG A 43 -4.56 -0.01 2.33
C ARG A 43 -5.71 -0.99 2.11
N LEU A 44 -6.38 -1.35 3.21
CA LEU A 44 -7.62 -2.11 3.20
C LEU A 44 -8.67 -1.46 4.09
N HIS A 45 -9.92 -1.54 3.63
CA HIS A 45 -11.12 -1.26 4.40
C HIS A 45 -12.09 -2.42 4.18
N PHE A 46 -12.43 -3.14 5.24
CA PHE A 46 -13.25 -4.34 5.13
C PHE A 46 -14.14 -4.55 6.36
N ILE A 47 -15.17 -5.38 6.18
CA ILE A 47 -16.06 -5.86 7.23
C ILE A 47 -16.03 -7.40 7.22
N ILE A 48 -15.98 -8.01 8.40
CA ILE A 48 -16.08 -9.47 8.60
C ILE A 48 -17.35 -9.76 9.40
N SER A 49 -18.26 -10.55 8.85
CA SER A 49 -19.40 -11.09 9.62
C SER A 49 -18.91 -12.23 10.49
N ILE A 50 -19.18 -12.18 11.80
CA ILE A 50 -18.65 -13.16 12.77
C ILE A 50 -19.68 -13.67 13.78
N GLY A 51 -20.96 -13.32 13.56
CA GLY A 51 -22.03 -13.60 14.52
C GLY A 51 -21.94 -12.70 15.76
N GLU A 52 -22.88 -12.88 16.68
CA GLU A 52 -22.97 -12.06 17.90
C GLU A 52 -21.69 -12.16 18.74
N HIS A 53 -21.19 -11.01 19.17
CA HIS A 53 -20.02 -10.93 20.03
C HIS A 53 -20.10 -9.74 21.00
N SER A 54 -19.34 -9.77 22.07
CA SER A 54 -19.24 -8.62 22.97
C SER A 54 -18.60 -7.43 22.24
N PRO A 55 -19.10 -6.18 22.45
CA PRO A 55 -18.60 -4.99 21.77
C PRO A 55 -17.09 -4.80 21.91
N ILE A 56 -16.43 -4.39 20.82
CA ILE A 56 -14.97 -4.19 20.78
C ILE A 56 -14.55 -3.02 21.67
N ALA A 57 -15.27 -1.90 21.59
CA ALA A 57 -15.14 -0.80 22.53
C ALA A 57 -16.32 -0.78 23.50
N GLU A 58 -16.08 -0.38 24.75
CA GLU A 58 -17.15 -0.15 25.73
C GLU A 58 -17.85 1.21 25.53
N THR A 59 -17.41 2.01 24.56
CA THR A 59 -17.92 3.36 24.30
C THR A 59 -18.69 3.43 22.98
N TYR A 60 -19.77 4.21 22.99
CA TYR A 60 -20.66 4.40 21.85
C TYR A 60 -20.70 5.88 21.45
N LEU A 61 -20.87 6.13 20.16
CA LEU A 61 -21.26 7.42 19.63
C LEU A 61 -22.77 7.39 19.40
N LEU A 62 -23.48 8.32 20.05
CA LEU A 62 -24.93 8.45 19.95
C LEU A 62 -25.26 9.63 19.04
N GLU A 63 -26.12 9.39 18.06
CA GLU A 63 -26.79 10.43 17.28
C GLU A 63 -28.16 10.67 17.91
N LEU A 64 -28.41 11.92 18.30
CA LEU A 64 -29.65 12.34 18.93
C LEU A 64 -30.49 13.14 17.93
N ASP A 65 -31.81 13.01 17.98
CA ASP A 65 -32.71 13.92 17.27
C ASP A 65 -32.84 15.27 18.01
N ASP A 66 -33.64 16.17 17.43
CA ASP A 66 -33.91 17.49 18.00
C ASP A 66 -34.66 17.42 19.36
N ASN A 67 -35.25 16.27 19.70
CA ASN A 67 -35.93 16.01 20.98
C ASN A 67 -34.99 15.37 22.02
N GLY A 68 -33.75 15.03 21.64
CA GLY A 68 -32.79 14.34 22.50
C GLY A 68 -32.97 12.82 22.55
N GLU A 69 -33.79 12.24 21.68
CA GLU A 69 -33.95 10.79 21.55
C GLU A 69 -32.81 10.17 20.72
N VAL A 70 -32.37 8.97 21.10
CA VAL A 70 -31.30 8.27 20.38
C VAL A 70 -31.83 7.71 19.06
N VAL A 71 -31.39 8.30 17.94
CA VAL A 71 -31.71 7.86 16.59
C VAL A 71 -30.75 6.76 16.13
N LYS A 72 -29.49 6.83 16.58
CA LYS A 72 -28.45 5.88 16.18
C LYS A 72 -27.42 5.71 17.29
N SER A 73 -27.01 4.47 17.52
CA SER A 73 -25.86 4.14 18.35
C SER A 73 -24.82 3.44 17.49
N THR A 74 -23.55 3.84 17.59
CA THR A 74 -22.46 3.21 16.85
C THR A 74 -21.29 2.95 17.79
N ASN A 75 -20.77 1.73 17.81
CA ASN A 75 -19.60 1.40 18.61
C ASN A 75 -18.40 2.27 18.16
N LYS A 76 -17.72 2.89 19.13
CA LYS A 76 -16.58 3.76 18.82
C LYS A 76 -15.42 2.92 18.30
N SER A 77 -14.72 3.43 17.28
CA SER A 77 -13.51 2.77 16.79
C SER A 77 -12.35 2.90 17.78
N ILE A 78 -11.67 1.78 18.00
CA ILE A 78 -10.37 1.76 18.67
C ILE A 78 -9.31 2.07 17.61
N LYS A 79 -8.46 3.06 17.89
CA LYS A 79 -7.24 3.32 17.11
C LYS A 79 -6.19 2.30 17.54
N LEU A 80 -5.75 1.47 16.60
CA LEU A 80 -4.69 0.49 16.81
C LEU A 80 -3.32 1.19 16.84
N LYS A 81 -2.45 0.76 17.74
CA LYS A 81 -1.09 1.28 17.86
C LYS A 81 -0.24 0.71 16.75
N THR A 82 0.40 1.60 16.00
CA THR A 82 1.40 1.21 15.02
C THR A 82 2.77 1.51 15.60
N ASP A 83 3.72 0.58 15.49
CA ASP A 83 5.13 0.86 15.82
C ASP A 83 5.74 1.91 14.85
N ALA A 84 5.05 2.16 13.73
CA ALA A 84 5.34 3.20 12.76
C ALA A 84 4.87 4.60 13.22
N THR A 85 5.48 5.66 12.69
CA THR A 85 5.06 7.03 13.02
C THR A 85 3.70 7.41 12.43
N ASP A 86 2.75 7.61 13.34
CA ASP A 86 1.55 8.47 13.43
C ASP A 86 0.65 8.84 12.23
N GLU A 87 1.02 8.68 10.96
CA GLU A 87 0.24 9.33 9.88
C GLU A 87 -0.87 8.48 9.25
N THR A 88 -0.89 7.17 9.45
CA THR A 88 -1.99 6.29 8.99
C THR A 88 -2.47 5.45 10.16
N ALA A 89 -3.45 5.99 10.87
CA ALA A 89 -4.12 5.29 11.94
C ALA A 89 -4.89 4.09 11.37
N SER A 90 -4.67 2.92 11.98
CA SER A 90 -5.50 1.75 11.74
C SER A 90 -6.60 1.71 12.80
N TYR A 91 -7.78 1.27 12.41
CA TYR A 91 -8.97 1.30 13.26
C TYR A 91 -9.69 -0.03 13.19
N ILE A 92 -10.27 -0.42 14.32
CA ILE A 92 -11.16 -1.57 14.45
C ILE A 92 -12.39 -1.17 15.25
N ARG A 93 -13.57 -1.66 14.88
CA ARG A 93 -14.81 -1.48 15.64
C ARG A 93 -15.82 -2.58 15.39
N SER A 94 -16.78 -2.72 16.30
CA SER A 94 -17.98 -3.52 16.08
C SER A 94 -18.97 -2.76 15.21
N VAL A 95 -19.66 -3.47 14.31
CA VAL A 95 -20.72 -2.94 13.46
C VAL A 95 -21.88 -3.93 13.40
N TYR A 96 -23.01 -3.51 12.81
CA TYR A 96 -24.24 -4.31 12.66
C TYR A 96 -24.67 -4.97 13.99
N ASP A 97 -24.84 -4.15 15.02
CA ASP A 97 -25.28 -4.59 16.36
C ASP A 97 -24.37 -5.68 16.97
N ASN A 98 -23.06 -5.57 16.72
CA ASN A 98 -22.04 -6.52 17.16
C ASN A 98 -22.21 -7.93 16.56
N THR A 99 -22.64 -8.00 15.30
CA THR A 99 -22.57 -9.23 14.51
C THR A 99 -21.40 -9.26 13.53
N ALA A 100 -20.66 -8.14 13.44
CA ALA A 100 -19.55 -7.97 12.52
C ALA A 100 -18.48 -7.00 13.03
N ILE A 101 -17.27 -7.10 12.46
CA ILE A 101 -16.14 -6.22 12.74
C ILE A 101 -15.77 -5.45 11.48
N GLU A 102 -15.63 -4.13 11.60
CA GLU A 102 -15.08 -3.27 10.56
C GLU A 102 -13.64 -2.89 10.88
N VAL A 103 -12.77 -2.96 9.87
CA VAL A 103 -11.36 -2.62 9.97
C VAL A 103 -10.96 -1.68 8.84
N ILE A 104 -10.24 -0.61 9.18
CA ILE A 104 -9.59 0.29 8.23
C ILE A 104 -8.10 0.31 8.58
N THR A 105 -7.23 -0.11 7.66
CA THR A 105 -5.81 -0.28 7.97
C THR A 105 -4.91 -0.07 6.76
N SER A 106 -3.62 0.14 7.02
CA SER A 106 -2.55 -0.15 6.09
C SER A 106 -1.86 -1.44 6.58
N PRO A 107 -2.22 -2.63 6.07
CA PRO A 107 -1.85 -3.90 6.68
C PRO A 107 -0.34 -4.06 6.90
N ASN A 108 0.47 -3.83 5.86
CA ASN A 108 1.92 -4.02 5.99
C ASN A 108 2.55 -3.02 6.97
N LYS A 109 2.09 -1.76 6.98
CA LYS A 109 2.59 -0.76 7.93
C LYS A 109 2.15 -1.09 9.36
N TYR A 110 0.94 -1.61 9.54
CA TYR A 110 0.44 -2.02 10.85
C TYR A 110 1.18 -3.26 11.38
N ILE A 111 1.34 -4.29 10.55
CA ILE A 111 1.96 -5.56 10.96
C ILE A 111 3.48 -5.38 11.13
N TYR A 112 4.16 -4.75 10.16
CA TYR A 112 5.63 -4.72 10.06
C TYR A 112 6.26 -3.34 10.31
N GLY A 113 5.47 -2.30 10.58
CA GLY A 113 5.98 -0.95 10.88
C GLY A 113 6.33 -0.11 9.64
N HIS A 114 6.33 -0.67 8.43
CA HIS A 114 6.59 0.10 7.21
C HIS A 114 5.95 -0.55 5.99
N ASN A 115 5.78 0.22 4.91
CA ASN A 115 5.13 -0.24 3.68
C ASN A 115 6.11 -0.43 2.51
N LEU A 116 7.35 -0.85 2.80
CA LEU A 116 8.38 -1.07 1.75
C LEU A 116 8.35 -2.52 1.25
N TYR A 117 8.15 -3.45 2.18
CA TYR A 117 7.82 -4.85 1.92
C TYR A 117 6.30 -5.04 2.04
N GLY A 118 5.75 -6.00 1.30
CA GLY A 118 4.34 -6.36 1.44
C GLY A 118 3.90 -7.54 0.60
N SER A 119 2.59 -7.73 0.55
CA SER A 119 1.91 -8.83 -0.14
C SER A 119 0.73 -8.32 -0.99
N SER A 120 0.39 -9.06 -2.06
CA SER A 120 -0.88 -8.92 -2.78
C SER A 120 -1.98 -9.86 -2.27
N ASP A 121 -1.65 -10.79 -1.36
CA ASP A 121 -2.61 -11.75 -0.79
C ASP A 121 -3.49 -11.05 0.26
N ILE A 122 -4.67 -10.60 -0.19
CA ILE A 122 -5.63 -9.89 0.67
C ILE A 122 -6.09 -10.76 1.84
N ARG A 123 -6.30 -12.07 1.65
CA ARG A 123 -6.79 -12.95 2.71
C ARG A 123 -5.75 -13.06 3.82
N PHE A 124 -4.51 -13.32 3.44
CA PHE A 124 -3.39 -13.34 4.37
C PHE A 124 -3.30 -12.02 5.16
N LEU A 125 -3.34 -10.88 4.46
CA LEU A 125 -3.24 -9.55 5.09
C LEU A 125 -4.40 -9.25 6.04
N ILE A 126 -5.62 -9.66 5.70
CA ILE A 126 -6.80 -9.50 6.57
C ILE A 126 -6.62 -10.33 7.83
N THR A 127 -6.34 -11.63 7.70
CA THR A 127 -6.18 -12.54 8.83
C THR A 127 -5.10 -12.06 9.79
N GLU A 128 -3.92 -11.71 9.29
CA GLU A 128 -2.81 -11.26 10.13
C GLU A 128 -3.08 -9.89 10.78
N THR A 129 -3.75 -8.98 10.06
CA THR A 129 -4.16 -7.69 10.62
C THR A 129 -5.12 -7.89 11.79
N VAL A 130 -6.17 -8.69 11.60
CA VAL A 130 -7.20 -8.87 12.62
C VAL A 130 -6.63 -9.64 13.81
N ARG A 131 -5.81 -10.67 13.58
CA ARG A 131 -5.11 -11.40 14.63
C ARG A 131 -4.28 -10.45 15.50
N LYS A 132 -3.41 -9.62 14.89
CA LYS A 132 -2.60 -8.63 15.63
C LYS A 132 -3.48 -7.62 16.38
N ALA A 133 -4.52 -7.10 15.73
CA ALA A 133 -5.44 -6.13 16.31
C ALA A 133 -6.17 -6.66 17.54
N LEU A 134 -6.78 -7.85 17.43
CA LEU A 134 -7.52 -8.47 18.53
C LEU A 134 -6.60 -8.85 19.70
N THR A 135 -5.37 -9.29 19.44
CA THR A 135 -4.38 -9.49 20.51
C THR A 135 -4.06 -8.18 21.22
N GLU A 136 -3.81 -7.08 20.48
CA GLU A 136 -3.46 -5.78 21.04
C GLU A 136 -4.54 -5.20 21.96
N ILE A 137 -5.81 -5.40 21.61
CA ILE A 137 -6.96 -4.90 22.39
C ILE A 137 -7.49 -5.93 23.40
N ASN A 138 -6.78 -7.04 23.60
CA ASN A 138 -7.17 -8.13 24.50
C ASN A 138 -8.57 -8.71 24.20
N ARG A 139 -8.90 -8.88 22.92
CA ARG A 139 -10.15 -9.47 22.41
C ARG A 139 -9.92 -10.73 21.57
N ILE A 140 -8.98 -11.56 22.02
CA ILE A 140 -8.63 -12.83 21.35
C ILE A 140 -9.79 -13.83 21.37
N ASP A 141 -10.77 -13.63 22.27
CA ASP A 141 -12.01 -14.40 22.37
C ASP A 141 -12.80 -14.42 21.05
N ILE A 142 -12.70 -13.36 20.23
CA ILE A 142 -13.41 -13.24 18.96
C ILE A 142 -12.63 -13.87 17.79
N LEU A 143 -11.33 -14.11 17.94
CA LEU A 143 -10.46 -14.55 16.84
C LEU A 143 -10.93 -15.85 16.16
N PRO A 144 -11.42 -16.90 16.86
CA PRO A 144 -11.92 -18.10 16.20
C PRO A 144 -13.03 -17.79 15.18
N ASN A 145 -14.01 -16.96 15.55
CA ASN A 145 -15.12 -16.59 14.66
C ASN A 145 -14.64 -15.81 13.43
N VAL A 146 -13.59 -15.00 13.58
CA VAL A 146 -12.95 -14.31 12.44
C VAL A 146 -12.31 -15.29 11.49
N VAL A 147 -11.54 -16.27 12.02
CA VAL A 147 -10.81 -17.25 11.21
C VAL A 147 -11.76 -18.18 10.44
N GLU A 148 -12.90 -18.51 11.05
CA GLU A 148 -13.94 -19.35 10.44
C GLU A 148 -14.87 -18.59 9.49
N SER A 149 -14.87 -17.26 9.55
CA SER A 149 -15.74 -16.44 8.71
C SER A 149 -15.40 -16.59 7.22
N THR A 150 -16.44 -16.83 6.43
CA THR A 150 -16.37 -16.82 4.97
C THR A 150 -16.93 -15.53 4.37
N GLU A 151 -17.58 -14.70 5.19
CA GLU A 151 -18.27 -13.49 4.78
C GLU A 151 -17.42 -12.26 5.10
N ILE A 152 -16.55 -11.92 4.15
CA ILE A 152 -15.66 -10.75 4.28
C ILE A 152 -15.91 -9.81 3.10
N LYS A 153 -16.46 -8.65 3.42
CA LYS A 153 -16.75 -7.60 2.45
C LYS A 153 -15.63 -6.56 2.40
N ILE A 154 -15.07 -6.31 1.22
CA ILE A 154 -14.09 -5.25 0.97
C ILE A 154 -14.84 -3.97 0.57
N LEU A 155 -14.63 -2.91 1.34
CA LEU A 155 -15.21 -1.58 1.14
C LEU A 155 -14.23 -0.62 0.44
N GLY A 156 -12.95 -0.93 0.46
CA GLY A 156 -11.93 -0.19 -0.25
C GLY A 156 -10.57 -0.86 -0.20
N VAL A 157 -9.80 -0.68 -1.26
CA VAL A 157 -8.45 -1.23 -1.38
C VAL A 157 -7.57 -0.28 -2.17
N ASP A 158 -6.38 -0.02 -1.65
CA ASP A 158 -5.33 0.67 -2.40
C ASP A 158 -4.29 -0.36 -2.83
N ILE A 159 -4.05 -0.48 -4.14
CA ILE A 159 -3.06 -1.37 -4.73
C ILE A 159 -1.89 -0.51 -5.19
N ASN A 160 -0.68 -0.74 -4.68
CA ASN A 160 0.49 0.02 -5.06
C ASN A 160 1.46 -0.76 -5.94
N SER A 161 2.23 -0.03 -6.73
CA SER A 161 3.45 -0.49 -7.38
C SER A 161 4.50 0.62 -7.35
N MET A 162 5.75 0.26 -7.61
CA MET A 162 6.83 1.22 -7.79
C MET A 162 7.41 1.17 -9.19
N CYS A 163 7.92 2.31 -9.65
CA CYS A 163 8.68 2.40 -10.88
C CYS A 163 9.94 3.23 -10.73
N ILE A 164 10.94 2.96 -11.56
CA ILE A 164 12.19 3.73 -11.59
C ILE A 164 11.95 5.02 -12.38
N ALA A 165 12.22 6.15 -11.73
CA ALA A 165 12.25 7.45 -12.37
C ALA A 165 13.54 8.17 -11.96
N PRO A 166 14.50 8.34 -12.88
CA PRO A 166 15.66 9.19 -12.63
C PRO A 166 15.16 10.60 -12.27
N ARG A 167 15.37 11.02 -11.01
CA ARG A 167 14.84 12.26 -10.42
C ARG A 167 13.30 12.27 -10.28
N PRO A 168 12.74 11.48 -9.34
CA PRO A 168 11.29 11.26 -9.21
C PRO A 168 10.49 12.55 -9.03
N SER A 169 10.95 13.47 -8.16
CA SER A 169 10.32 14.78 -7.95
C SER A 169 10.23 15.64 -9.23
N GLN A 170 11.28 15.64 -10.07
CA GLN A 170 11.24 16.36 -11.36
C GLN A 170 10.29 15.68 -12.34
N TYR A 171 10.25 14.35 -12.36
CA TYR A 171 9.31 13.62 -13.20
C TYR A 171 7.86 13.93 -12.81
N LEU A 172 7.55 13.99 -11.52
CA LEU A 172 6.20 14.31 -11.01
C LEU A 172 5.72 15.70 -11.37
N SER A 173 6.60 16.71 -11.30
CA SER A 173 6.22 18.09 -11.66
C SER A 173 5.82 18.21 -13.13
N LEU A 174 6.37 17.36 -13.99
CA LEU A 174 6.08 17.32 -15.42
C LEU A 174 4.92 16.38 -15.78
N LEU A 175 4.66 15.37 -14.95
CA LEU A 175 3.72 14.29 -15.23
C LEU A 175 2.29 14.76 -15.62
N PRO A 176 1.68 15.76 -14.97
CA PRO A 176 0.35 16.24 -15.35
C PRO A 176 0.23 16.67 -16.81
N ASN A 177 1.31 17.24 -17.37
CA ASN A 177 1.34 17.71 -18.75
C ASN A 177 1.72 16.60 -19.76
N ARG A 178 2.06 15.40 -19.26
CA ARG A 178 2.46 14.24 -20.09
C ARG A 178 1.38 13.18 -20.24
N LEU A 179 0.40 13.15 -19.33
CA LEU A 179 -0.64 12.13 -19.34
C LEU A 179 -1.67 12.42 -20.45
N ASP A 180 -1.91 11.39 -21.26
CA ASP A 180 -2.97 11.34 -22.26
C ASP A 180 -4.19 10.66 -21.64
N THR A 181 -4.97 11.44 -20.89
CA THR A 181 -6.16 10.95 -20.20
C THR A 181 -7.24 12.02 -20.15
N ASN A 182 -8.50 11.56 -20.25
CA ASN A 182 -9.69 12.41 -20.04
C ASN A 182 -10.00 12.60 -18.54
N SER A 183 -9.23 11.99 -17.66
CA SER A 183 -9.42 12.09 -16.21
C SER A 183 -8.92 13.44 -15.70
N THR A 184 -9.56 13.98 -14.66
CA THR A 184 -9.05 15.16 -13.96
C THR A 184 -7.67 14.86 -13.36
N ILE A 185 -6.71 15.75 -13.54
CA ILE A 185 -5.38 15.63 -12.95
C ILE A 185 -5.19 16.76 -11.94
N THR A 186 -4.77 16.41 -10.73
CA THR A 186 -4.47 17.39 -9.67
C THR A 186 -3.08 17.12 -9.14
N ALA A 187 -2.18 18.10 -9.25
CA ALA A 187 -0.87 18.06 -8.59
C ALA A 187 -0.95 18.86 -7.29
N LYS A 188 -0.56 18.23 -6.18
CA LYS A 188 -0.44 18.88 -4.87
C LYS A 188 0.84 18.42 -4.21
N ASP A 189 1.69 19.38 -3.82
CA ASP A 189 3.00 19.13 -3.25
C ASP A 189 3.83 18.21 -4.18
N ASN A 190 4.33 17.07 -3.67
CA ASN A 190 5.04 16.05 -4.44
C ASN A 190 4.15 14.84 -4.77
N THR A 191 2.85 15.07 -4.97
CA THR A 191 1.88 14.03 -5.31
C THR A 191 1.01 14.47 -6.49
N VAL A 192 0.86 13.58 -7.47
CA VAL A 192 -0.04 13.73 -8.62
C VAL A 192 -1.20 12.75 -8.46
N TYR A 193 -2.41 13.28 -8.53
CA TYR A 193 -3.64 12.51 -8.54
C TYR A 193 -4.20 12.47 -9.96
N VAL A 194 -4.57 11.28 -10.43
CA VAL A 194 -5.25 11.08 -11.73
C VAL A 194 -6.62 10.48 -11.46
N GLY A 195 -7.67 11.20 -11.82
CA GLY A 195 -9.02 10.99 -11.33
C GLY A 195 -9.29 11.79 -10.04
N ASN A 196 -10.55 12.13 -9.82
CA ASN A 196 -10.96 12.89 -8.64
C ASN A 196 -11.02 11.99 -7.40
N HIS A 197 -9.90 11.76 -6.73
CA HIS A 197 -9.81 10.82 -5.59
C HIS A 197 -10.85 11.04 -4.47
N ILE A 198 -11.46 12.22 -4.35
CA ILE A 198 -12.53 12.51 -3.39
C ILE A 198 -13.86 11.95 -3.90
N HIS A 199 -14.23 12.26 -5.15
CA HIS A 199 -15.56 11.99 -5.69
C HIS A 199 -15.64 10.79 -6.64
N SER A 200 -14.52 10.28 -7.15
CA SER A 200 -14.48 9.11 -8.03
C SER A 200 -14.39 7.81 -7.22
N ASP A 201 -14.94 6.75 -7.80
CA ASP A 201 -14.88 5.39 -7.23
C ASP A 201 -13.50 4.73 -7.44
N SER A 202 -12.70 5.28 -8.36
CA SER A 202 -11.30 4.89 -8.60
C SER A 202 -10.42 6.10 -8.88
N ALA A 203 -9.17 6.09 -8.42
CA ALA A 203 -8.17 7.11 -8.78
C ALA A 203 -6.75 6.55 -8.69
N PHE A 204 -5.79 7.22 -9.34
CA PHE A 204 -4.38 7.01 -9.08
C PHE A 204 -3.81 8.11 -8.19
N ARG A 205 -2.89 7.73 -7.29
CA ARG A 205 -2.04 8.62 -6.52
C ARG A 205 -0.58 8.27 -6.81
N ILE A 206 0.19 9.23 -7.31
CA ILE A 206 1.57 9.04 -7.76
C ILE A 206 2.46 10.00 -7.00
N TYR A 207 3.51 9.50 -6.33
CA TYR A 207 4.38 10.35 -5.52
C TYR A 207 5.80 9.81 -5.41
N ASP A 208 6.70 10.70 -5.00
CA ASP A 208 8.10 10.41 -4.75
C ASP A 208 8.20 9.72 -3.38
N LYS A 209 8.57 8.43 -3.41
CA LYS A 209 8.55 7.61 -2.20
C LYS A 209 9.60 8.06 -1.19
N TRP A 210 10.72 8.57 -1.69
CA TRP A 210 11.80 9.07 -0.84
C TRP A 210 11.34 10.33 -0.12
N VAL A 211 10.72 11.27 -0.83
CA VAL A 211 10.29 12.55 -0.25
C VAL A 211 9.13 12.39 0.72
N GLU A 212 8.17 11.49 0.46
CA GLU A 212 7.11 11.14 1.43
C GLU A 212 7.68 10.63 2.76
N ARG A 213 8.86 9.97 2.71
CA ARG A 213 9.46 9.32 3.88
C ARG A 213 10.61 10.05 4.53
N ASN A 214 11.00 11.22 4.05
CA ASN A 214 12.08 12.01 4.66
C ASN A 214 11.66 12.69 6.00
N ASN A 215 10.76 12.04 6.74
CA ASN A 215 10.41 12.37 8.10
C ASN A 215 11.37 11.57 9.02
N LYS A 216 12.22 12.28 9.79
CA LYS A 216 13.42 11.72 10.49
C LYS A 216 13.16 10.45 11.31
N LYS A 217 11.94 10.26 11.82
CA LYS A 217 11.58 9.12 12.68
C LYS A 217 11.40 7.79 11.94
N MET A 218 11.11 7.79 10.63
CA MET A 218 10.92 6.54 9.87
C MET A 218 12.23 5.97 9.31
N LEU A 219 13.23 6.83 9.09
CA LEU A 219 14.55 6.41 8.63
C LEU A 219 15.26 5.46 9.61
N GLN A 220 14.88 5.48 10.90
CA GLN A 220 15.43 4.58 11.92
C GLN A 220 15.06 3.11 11.71
N TYR A 221 13.97 2.83 10.99
CA TYR A 221 13.50 1.47 10.68
C TYR A 221 13.96 0.97 9.30
N LEU A 222 14.72 1.78 8.55
CA LEU A 222 15.14 1.46 7.19
C LEU A 222 16.66 1.39 7.11
N SER A 223 17.18 0.29 6.56
CA SER A 223 18.63 0.16 6.33
C SER A 223 19.11 1.20 5.30
N SER A 224 20.40 1.52 5.30
CA SER A 224 20.99 2.40 4.27
C SER A 224 20.73 1.90 2.85
N LYS A 225 20.66 0.57 2.66
CA LYS A 225 20.33 -0.05 1.37
C LYS A 225 18.87 0.15 0.96
N ASP A 226 17.95 0.22 1.93
CA ASP A 226 16.54 0.51 1.67
C ASP A 226 16.36 1.97 1.25
N GLN A 227 17.10 2.85 1.91
CA GLN A 227 17.10 4.28 1.62
C GLN A 227 17.64 4.56 0.22
N GLU A 228 18.80 3.99 -0.12
CA GLU A 228 19.39 4.09 -1.45
C GLU A 228 18.43 3.56 -2.54
N TRP A 229 17.81 2.39 -2.30
CA TRP A 229 16.88 1.79 -3.27
C TRP A 229 15.64 2.63 -3.53
N MET A 230 15.15 3.41 -2.55
CA MET A 230 13.97 4.27 -2.72
C MET A 230 14.26 5.59 -3.45
N SER A 231 15.53 6.01 -3.50
CA SER A 231 15.94 7.36 -3.94
C SER A 231 15.57 7.72 -5.38
N ASP A 232 15.36 6.71 -6.23
CA ASP A 232 15.00 6.80 -7.64
C ASP A 232 13.62 6.19 -7.94
N LYS A 233 12.77 5.99 -6.91
CA LYS A 233 11.48 5.31 -7.05
C LYS A 233 10.30 6.27 -6.93
N LEU A 234 9.38 6.17 -7.89
CA LEU A 234 8.02 6.66 -7.75
C LEU A 234 7.13 5.53 -7.27
N ARG A 235 6.19 5.84 -6.39
CA ARG A 235 5.08 4.96 -6.09
C ARG A 235 3.84 5.39 -6.85
N ILE A 236 3.11 4.42 -7.38
CA ILE A 236 1.83 4.58 -8.06
C ILE A 236 0.81 3.71 -7.33
N GLU A 237 -0.15 4.35 -6.67
CA GLU A 237 -1.24 3.71 -5.94
C GLU A 237 -2.54 3.83 -6.72
N LEU A 238 -3.16 2.70 -7.03
CA LEU A 238 -4.53 2.60 -7.52
C LEU A 238 -5.47 2.50 -6.32
N ILE A 239 -6.32 3.50 -6.14
CA ILE A 239 -7.34 3.57 -5.10
C ILE A 239 -8.64 3.03 -5.70
N LEU A 240 -9.24 2.02 -5.08
CA LEU A 240 -10.55 1.47 -5.43
C LEU A 240 -11.49 1.56 -4.23
N LYS A 241 -12.65 2.20 -4.40
CA LYS A 241 -13.70 2.31 -3.38
C LYS A 241 -14.81 1.28 -3.61
N SER A 242 -15.67 1.09 -2.61
CA SER A 242 -16.76 0.10 -2.61
C SER A 242 -17.53 0.03 -3.92
N ARG A 243 -17.98 1.18 -4.46
CA ARG A 243 -18.75 1.20 -5.72
C ARG A 243 -17.98 0.69 -6.92
N GLU A 244 -16.68 0.91 -6.99
CA GLU A 244 -15.86 0.36 -8.06
C GLU A 244 -15.61 -1.14 -7.84
N LEU A 245 -15.41 -1.55 -6.60
CA LEU A 245 -15.31 -2.97 -6.24
C LEU A 245 -16.59 -3.72 -6.58
N ASP A 246 -17.76 -3.14 -6.32
CA ASP A 246 -19.07 -3.72 -6.69
C ASP A 246 -19.18 -3.88 -8.22
N LYS A 247 -18.78 -2.87 -9.01
CA LYS A 247 -18.76 -2.96 -10.50
C LYS A 247 -17.78 -4.01 -11.02
N LEU A 248 -16.69 -4.26 -10.30
CA LEU A 248 -15.70 -5.27 -10.63
C LEU A 248 -16.06 -6.66 -10.10
N GLU A 249 -17.15 -6.78 -9.34
CA GLU A 249 -17.53 -8.01 -8.62
C GLU A 249 -16.43 -8.48 -7.64
N LEU A 250 -15.72 -7.53 -7.04
CA LEU A 250 -14.60 -7.74 -6.10
C LEU A 250 -14.90 -7.22 -4.69
N SER A 251 -16.17 -7.00 -4.37
CA SER A 251 -16.62 -6.59 -3.04
C SER A 251 -16.50 -7.70 -2.00
N ASP A 252 -16.39 -8.97 -2.42
CA ASP A 252 -16.24 -10.12 -1.54
C ASP A 252 -14.82 -10.69 -1.64
N VAL A 253 -14.17 -10.94 -0.49
CA VAL A 253 -12.85 -11.58 -0.44
C VAL A 253 -12.82 -12.94 -1.14
N ALA A 254 -13.96 -13.62 -1.25
CA ALA A 254 -14.18 -14.83 -2.04
C ALA A 254 -13.62 -14.72 -3.46
N GLN A 255 -13.75 -13.54 -4.05
CA GLN A 255 -13.39 -13.27 -5.44
C GLN A 255 -11.91 -12.87 -5.62
N TRP A 256 -11.16 -12.74 -4.52
CA TRP A 256 -9.74 -12.38 -4.55
C TRP A 256 -8.86 -13.62 -4.50
N SER A 257 -8.21 -13.93 -5.63
CA SER A 257 -7.01 -14.77 -5.68
C SER A 257 -5.74 -13.92 -5.69
N ILE A 258 -4.59 -14.56 -5.46
CA ILE A 258 -3.28 -13.89 -5.26
C ILE A 258 -2.87 -12.95 -6.42
N ASN A 259 -3.36 -13.22 -7.63
CA ASN A 259 -3.08 -12.49 -8.86
C ASN A 259 -4.11 -11.41 -9.22
N ILE A 260 -5.28 -11.34 -8.56
CA ILE A 260 -6.35 -10.40 -8.91
C ILE A 260 -5.89 -8.95 -8.78
N ALA A 261 -5.15 -8.64 -7.70
CA ALA A 261 -4.61 -7.30 -7.49
C ALA A 261 -3.75 -6.85 -8.67
N GLU A 262 -2.90 -7.73 -9.19
CA GLU A 262 -2.03 -7.46 -10.34
C GLU A 262 -2.84 -7.28 -11.63
N ILE A 263 -3.81 -8.15 -11.89
CA ILE A 263 -4.68 -8.10 -13.07
C ILE A 263 -5.43 -6.77 -13.11
N ILE A 264 -6.07 -6.39 -12.01
CA ILE A 264 -6.83 -5.13 -11.89
C ILE A 264 -5.89 -3.93 -12.03
N TYR A 265 -4.73 -3.98 -11.38
CA TYR A 265 -3.76 -2.90 -11.48
C TYR A 265 -3.29 -2.68 -12.93
N LYS A 266 -2.93 -3.75 -13.65
CA LYS A 266 -2.54 -3.69 -15.06
C LYS A 266 -3.65 -3.09 -15.92
N LYS A 267 -4.89 -3.58 -15.77
CA LYS A 267 -6.08 -3.06 -16.48
C LYS A 267 -6.25 -1.57 -16.28
N TYR A 268 -6.13 -1.09 -15.04
CA TYR A 268 -6.32 0.33 -14.71
C TYR A 268 -5.16 1.20 -15.20
N ARG A 269 -3.94 0.68 -15.11
CA ARG A 269 -2.73 1.38 -15.50
C ARG A 269 -2.68 1.68 -16.99
N GLU A 270 -3.35 0.89 -17.83
CA GLU A 270 -3.53 1.23 -19.24
C GLU A 270 -4.21 2.59 -19.46
N LYS A 271 -4.86 3.17 -18.45
CA LYS A 271 -5.42 4.53 -18.49
C LYS A 271 -4.37 5.62 -18.23
N LEU A 272 -3.18 5.27 -17.77
CA LEU A 272 -2.04 6.16 -17.56
C LEU A 272 -1.14 6.21 -18.81
N LYS A 273 -1.74 6.41 -19.99
CA LYS A 273 -0.96 6.58 -21.22
C LYS A 273 -0.26 7.92 -21.19
N LEU A 274 0.96 7.96 -21.71
CA LEU A 274 1.61 9.23 -22.02
C LEU A 274 1.21 9.65 -23.43
N MET A 275 1.18 10.96 -23.66
CA MET A 275 1.00 11.51 -25.01
C MET A 275 2.08 10.93 -25.94
N LYS A 276 1.69 10.51 -27.15
CA LYS A 276 2.65 10.04 -28.14
C LYS A 276 3.64 11.15 -28.49
N SER A 277 4.92 10.83 -28.53
CA SER A 277 5.92 11.62 -29.26
C SER A 277 5.46 11.72 -30.72
N VAL A 278 5.41 12.95 -31.25
CA VAL A 278 5.27 13.18 -32.70
C VAL A 278 6.59 12.77 -33.34
N SER A 279 6.60 12.16 -34.52
CA SER A 279 7.86 11.73 -35.17
C SER A 279 8.85 12.88 -35.31
N GLU A 280 10.05 12.70 -34.78
CA GLU A 280 11.01 13.79 -34.57
C GLU A 280 12.06 13.76 -35.68
N ASP A 281 11.74 14.33 -36.85
CA ASP A 281 12.75 14.53 -37.91
C ASP A 281 13.64 15.73 -37.56
N LEU A 282 14.72 15.46 -36.83
CA LEU A 282 15.67 16.48 -36.37
C LEU A 282 16.41 17.18 -37.50
N SER A 283 16.38 16.64 -38.73
CA SER A 283 16.99 17.28 -39.89
C SER A 283 16.33 18.62 -40.26
N LEU A 284 15.11 18.85 -39.76
CA LEU A 284 14.35 20.08 -39.99
C LEU A 284 14.73 21.23 -39.04
N LEU A 285 15.50 20.95 -37.98
CA LEU A 285 15.92 21.92 -36.97
C LEU A 285 17.31 22.51 -37.28
N ASP A 286 17.52 23.78 -36.95
CA ASP A 286 18.87 24.36 -36.93
C ASP A 286 19.70 23.89 -35.71
N SER A 287 20.99 24.17 -35.68
CA SER A 287 21.88 23.67 -34.61
C SER A 287 21.52 24.17 -33.21
N VAL A 288 20.92 25.35 -33.11
CA VAL A 288 20.52 25.95 -31.84
C VAL A 288 19.20 25.37 -31.37
N GLU A 289 18.23 25.25 -32.28
CA GLU A 289 16.95 24.57 -32.08
C GLU A 289 17.17 23.11 -31.66
N ALA A 290 18.02 22.39 -32.37
CA ALA A 290 18.41 21.03 -32.05
C ALA A 290 19.08 20.94 -30.68
N GLY A 291 19.95 21.90 -30.33
CA GLY A 291 20.57 21.97 -29.00
C GLY A 291 19.55 22.15 -27.87
N TYR A 292 18.59 23.07 -28.03
CA TYR A 292 17.53 23.29 -27.04
C TYR A 292 16.57 22.13 -26.94
N TYR A 293 16.16 21.60 -28.09
CA TYR A 293 15.35 20.40 -28.17
C TYR A 293 16.07 19.21 -27.51
N CYS A 294 17.37 18.98 -27.75
CA CYS A 294 18.15 17.92 -27.11
C CYS A 294 18.26 18.09 -25.59
N ARG A 295 18.44 19.32 -25.08
CA ARG A 295 18.44 19.56 -23.62
C ARG A 295 17.08 19.30 -23.01
N TRP A 296 16.02 19.81 -23.64
CA TRP A 296 14.64 19.55 -23.23
C TRP A 296 14.29 18.06 -23.29
N LYS A 297 14.79 17.34 -24.31
CA LYS A 297 14.57 15.92 -24.59
C LYS A 297 15.34 14.98 -23.67
N TYR A 298 16.67 15.10 -23.65
CA TYR A 298 17.54 14.13 -23.01
C TYR A 298 17.87 14.49 -21.55
N VAL A 299 17.81 15.78 -21.19
CA VAL A 299 18.12 16.25 -19.82
C VAL A 299 16.84 16.51 -19.02
N GLY A 300 15.74 16.86 -19.69
CA GLY A 300 14.47 17.17 -19.05
C GLY A 300 14.42 18.56 -18.40
N ASP A 301 15.36 19.44 -18.75
CA ASP A 301 15.39 20.80 -18.21
C ASP A 301 14.16 21.60 -18.69
N PRO A 302 13.48 22.35 -17.80
CA PRO A 302 12.43 23.29 -18.23
C PRO A 302 13.00 24.32 -19.19
N LEU A 303 12.22 24.71 -20.21
CA LEU A 303 12.62 25.75 -21.17
C LEU A 303 13.02 27.06 -20.49
N GLU A 304 12.47 27.35 -19.32
CA GLU A 304 12.77 28.53 -18.51
C GLU A 304 14.20 28.52 -17.99
N VAL A 305 14.72 27.33 -17.69
CA VAL A 305 16.10 27.11 -17.22
C VAL A 305 17.06 27.08 -18.41
N ILE A 306 16.64 26.46 -19.52
CA ILE A 306 17.45 26.37 -20.74
C ILE A 306 17.58 27.74 -21.43
N ILE A 307 16.47 28.49 -21.49
CA ILE A 307 16.30 29.76 -22.20
C ILE A 307 15.66 30.79 -21.26
N PRO A 308 16.48 31.53 -20.49
CA PRO A 308 15.98 32.52 -19.53
C PRO A 308 15.20 33.67 -20.19
N ALA A 309 15.56 34.04 -21.42
CA ALA A 309 14.93 35.14 -22.14
C ALA A 309 13.58 34.73 -22.78
N GLU A 310 12.50 35.35 -22.30
CA GLU A 310 11.12 35.01 -22.71
C GLU A 310 10.87 35.12 -24.22
N ARG A 311 11.34 36.19 -24.87
CA ARG A 311 11.17 36.38 -26.32
C ARG A 311 11.84 35.26 -27.12
N THR A 312 13.02 34.83 -26.67
CA THR A 312 13.81 33.77 -27.29
C THR A 312 13.12 32.41 -27.09
N ARG A 313 12.58 32.17 -25.90
CA ARG A 313 11.83 30.97 -25.55
C ARG A 313 10.57 30.81 -26.40
N VAL A 314 9.75 31.86 -26.52
CA VAL A 314 8.54 31.85 -27.36
C VAL A 314 8.87 31.58 -28.83
N ARG A 315 9.93 32.22 -29.35
CA ARG A 315 10.38 32.02 -30.74
C ARG A 315 10.76 30.58 -31.02
N TYR A 316 11.65 29.99 -30.22
CA TYR A 316 12.14 28.64 -30.46
C TYR A 316 11.06 27.58 -30.19
N ARG A 317 10.20 27.79 -29.19
CA ARG A 317 9.02 26.94 -28.98
C ARG A 317 8.13 26.88 -30.21
N LYS A 318 7.81 28.05 -30.79
CA LYS A 318 6.99 28.12 -32.00
C LYS A 318 7.69 27.44 -33.18
N SER A 319 8.97 27.75 -33.39
CA SER A 319 9.74 27.19 -34.51
C SER A 319 9.84 25.66 -34.48
N VAL A 320 10.17 25.09 -33.32
CA VAL A 320 10.28 23.62 -33.15
C VAL A 320 8.91 22.95 -33.31
N LYS A 321 7.85 23.58 -32.80
CA LYS A 321 6.47 23.09 -32.99
C LYS A 321 6.05 23.09 -34.45
N ASP A 322 6.35 24.15 -35.19
CA ASP A 322 5.97 24.30 -36.58
C ASP A 322 6.76 23.33 -37.49
N LYS A 323 8.04 23.05 -37.15
CA LYS A 323 8.94 22.22 -37.96
C LYS A 323 8.78 20.72 -37.73
N ILE A 324 8.71 20.28 -36.48
CA ILE A 324 8.71 18.84 -36.13
C ILE A 324 7.47 18.43 -35.33
N GLY A 325 6.48 19.32 -35.19
CA GLY A 325 5.25 19.03 -34.45
C GLY A 325 5.41 18.97 -32.93
N VAL A 326 6.60 19.28 -32.39
CA VAL A 326 6.92 19.17 -30.96
C VAL A 326 6.77 20.52 -30.26
N ASP A 327 5.80 20.62 -29.34
CA ASP A 327 5.64 21.81 -28.51
C ASP A 327 6.55 21.73 -27.28
N LEU A 328 7.68 22.45 -27.32
CA LEU A 328 8.68 22.45 -26.25
C LEU A 328 8.20 22.99 -24.88
N ALA A 329 7.06 23.69 -24.81
CA ALA A 329 6.47 24.03 -23.50
C ALA A 329 5.73 22.86 -22.86
N ARG A 330 5.43 21.83 -23.65
CA ARG A 330 5.07 20.54 -23.08
C ARG A 330 6.38 19.87 -22.67
N PRO A 331 6.43 19.16 -21.55
CA PRO A 331 7.62 18.40 -21.19
C PRO A 331 7.81 17.20 -22.14
N TYR A 332 9.07 16.87 -22.47
CA TYR A 332 9.37 15.80 -23.43
C TYR A 332 8.78 14.45 -23.04
N ASN A 333 8.22 13.74 -24.01
CA ASN A 333 7.72 12.37 -23.88
C ASN A 333 8.83 11.42 -24.33
N GLY A 334 9.61 10.90 -23.39
CA GLY A 334 10.66 9.91 -23.63
C GLY A 334 10.28 8.76 -24.55
N GLU A 335 10.67 8.81 -25.82
CA GLU A 335 11.21 7.59 -26.46
C GLU A 335 12.60 7.37 -25.82
N GLY A 336 12.85 6.35 -25.01
CA GLY A 336 12.11 5.09 -24.87
C GLY A 336 12.22 4.42 -23.52
N MET A 337 11.75 5.05 -22.45
CA MET A 337 11.30 4.34 -21.24
C MET A 337 10.22 5.20 -20.57
N ASN A 338 8.96 4.77 -20.57
CA ASN A 338 7.92 5.37 -19.72
C ASN A 338 8.10 4.77 -18.32
N PRO A 339 8.55 5.54 -17.31
CA PRO A 339 8.67 5.04 -15.93
C PRO A 339 7.38 4.39 -15.45
N LEU A 340 6.23 4.98 -15.77
CA LEU A 340 4.95 4.40 -15.39
C LEU A 340 4.76 3.02 -15.98
N LEU A 341 5.40 2.66 -17.10
CA LEU A 341 5.41 1.34 -17.75
C LEU A 341 6.45 0.36 -17.20
N GLN A 342 7.42 0.80 -16.41
CA GLN A 342 8.47 -0.04 -15.81
C GLN A 342 8.23 -0.28 -14.34
N MET A 343 7.39 -1.28 -14.06
CA MET A 343 7.19 -1.73 -12.68
C MET A 343 8.50 -2.37 -12.21
N VAL A 344 8.95 -1.96 -11.04
CA VAL A 344 9.91 -2.74 -10.30
C VAL A 344 9.09 -3.62 -9.37
N GLU A 345 9.51 -4.86 -9.24
CA GLU A 345 8.97 -5.73 -8.21
C GLU A 345 9.09 -5.00 -6.87
N PRO A 346 7.99 -4.84 -6.11
CA PRO A 346 8.09 -4.42 -4.73
C PRO A 346 9.01 -5.43 -4.06
N ARG A 347 9.76 -5.01 -3.04
CA ARG A 347 10.52 -6.01 -2.32
C ARG A 347 9.52 -6.95 -1.64
N HIS A 348 9.42 -8.19 -2.10
CA HIS A 348 8.53 -9.16 -1.46
C HIS A 348 9.08 -9.56 -0.11
N MET A 349 8.19 -9.80 0.84
CA MET A 349 8.56 -10.63 1.96
C MET A 349 8.92 -12.01 1.41
N ARG A 350 10.19 -12.38 1.49
CA ARG A 350 10.54 -13.79 1.56
C ARG A 350 9.95 -14.28 2.87
N MET A 351 8.90 -15.10 2.83
CA MET A 351 8.48 -15.88 4.00
C MET A 351 9.63 -16.78 4.51
N SER A 352 10.67 -16.98 3.70
CA SER A 352 11.94 -17.63 4.06
C SER A 352 13.09 -16.66 4.42
N GLY A 353 12.85 -15.37 4.65
CA GLY A 353 13.95 -14.42 4.75
C GLY A 353 13.63 -13.05 5.32
N ILE A 354 12.97 -13.00 6.47
CA ILE A 354 13.36 -11.94 7.42
C ILE A 354 14.77 -12.36 7.89
N PRO A 355 15.83 -11.53 7.72
CA PRO A 355 17.12 -11.82 8.34
C PRO A 355 16.87 -12.09 9.82
N LEU A 356 17.42 -13.17 10.37
CA LEU A 356 17.24 -13.53 11.79
C LEU A 356 17.40 -12.31 12.71
N SER A 357 18.34 -11.42 12.37
CA SER A 357 18.62 -10.16 13.08
C SER A 357 17.48 -9.15 13.13
N GLU A 358 16.53 -9.17 12.18
CA GLU A 358 15.35 -8.30 12.16
C GLU A 358 14.16 -8.94 12.89
N ILE A 359 14.05 -10.28 12.86
CA ILE A 359 13.15 -11.03 13.74
C ILE A 359 13.57 -10.83 15.19
N GLU A 360 14.87 -10.94 15.49
CA GLU A 360 15.44 -10.74 16.82
C GLU A 360 15.12 -9.36 17.39
N LYS A 361 15.19 -8.30 16.57
CA LYS A 361 14.80 -6.95 16.99
C LYS A 361 13.30 -6.81 17.23
N THR A 362 12.48 -7.41 16.37
CA THR A 362 11.01 -7.31 16.46
C THR A 362 10.47 -8.15 17.62
N VAL A 363 11.03 -9.34 17.85
CA VAL A 363 10.66 -10.28 18.92
C VAL A 363 11.24 -9.84 20.27
N ALA A 364 12.41 -9.20 20.31
CA ALA A 364 12.94 -8.60 21.56
C ALA A 364 12.04 -7.47 22.13
N HIS A 365 11.11 -6.95 21.33
CA HIS A 365 10.13 -5.96 21.75
C HIS A 365 8.70 -6.52 21.91
N MET A 366 8.47 -7.79 21.55
CA MET A 366 7.20 -8.46 21.81
C MET A 366 7.27 -9.15 23.18
N ASP A 367 6.59 -8.57 24.16
CA ASP A 367 6.30 -9.26 25.41
C ASP A 367 5.37 -10.45 25.10
N VAL A 368 5.93 -11.65 24.98
CA VAL A 368 5.15 -12.88 24.83
C VAL A 368 4.55 -13.20 26.19
N PHE A 369 3.24 -13.03 26.31
CA PHE A 369 2.49 -13.40 27.50
C PHE A 369 2.00 -14.85 27.38
N ASP A 370 2.29 -15.64 28.40
CA ASP A 370 1.68 -16.95 28.57
C ASP A 370 0.20 -16.76 28.92
N ILE A 371 -0.67 -17.26 28.05
CA ILE A 371 -2.13 -17.06 28.12
C ILE A 371 -2.74 -17.81 29.31
N ASP A 372 -2.08 -18.89 29.78
CA ASP A 372 -2.58 -19.69 30.90
C ASP A 372 -2.12 -19.15 32.27
N THR A 373 -1.00 -18.40 32.32
CA THR A 373 -0.42 -17.93 33.58
C THR A 373 -0.38 -16.41 33.74
N GLY A 374 -0.66 -15.64 32.68
CA GLY A 374 -0.65 -14.18 32.70
C GLY A 374 0.73 -13.56 32.95
N THR A 375 1.80 -14.36 32.86
CA THR A 375 3.19 -13.91 33.10
C THR A 375 3.99 -13.81 31.80
N LYS A 376 5.00 -12.94 31.78
CA LYS A 376 5.93 -12.82 30.65
C LYS A 376 6.68 -14.15 30.49
N ALA A 377 6.46 -14.83 29.37
CA ALA A 377 7.18 -16.04 29.03
C ALA A 377 8.56 -15.68 28.48
N ASN A 378 9.61 -15.98 29.25
CA ASN A 378 10.98 -16.00 28.73
C ASN A 378 11.16 -17.28 27.91
N ILE A 379 10.76 -17.26 26.64
CA ILE A 379 11.02 -18.37 25.71
C ILE A 379 12.43 -18.18 25.15
N PRO A 380 13.36 -19.12 25.36
CA PRO A 380 14.69 -19.04 24.78
C PRO A 380 14.59 -19.07 23.25
N LEU A 381 15.28 -18.15 22.57
CA LEU A 381 15.28 -18.02 21.11
C LEU A 381 15.62 -19.34 20.37
N SER A 382 16.36 -20.24 21.02
CA SER A 382 16.71 -21.56 20.49
C SER A 382 15.51 -22.48 20.27
N MET A 383 14.39 -22.27 20.97
CA MET A 383 13.16 -23.06 20.77
C MET A 383 12.32 -22.62 19.56
N LEU A 384 12.58 -21.45 18.98
CA LEU A 384 11.89 -20.94 17.80
C LEU A 384 12.52 -21.40 16.47
N MET A 385 13.68 -22.08 16.50
CA MET A 385 14.53 -22.37 15.32
C MET A 385 14.53 -23.83 14.83
N VAL A 386 13.44 -24.59 15.01
CA VAL A 386 13.34 -25.98 14.45
C VAL A 386 12.15 -26.15 13.54
#